data_AF-A0AB73T5P2-F1
#
_entry.id   AF-A0AB73T5P2-F1
#
_cell.length_a   1.000
_cell.length_b   1.000
_cell.length_c   1.000
_cell.angle_alpha   90.00
_cell.angle_beta   90.00
_cell.angle_gamma   90.00
#
_symmetry.space_group_name_H-M   'P 1'
#
loop_
_entity.id
_entity.type
_entity.pdbx_description
1 polymer ?
#
loop_
_entity_poly.entity_id
_entity_poly.type
_entity_poly.pdbx_seq_one_letter_code
_entity_poly.pdbx_strand_id
1 'polypeptide(L)'
;MAEKLSERVQDKVRGCMIGGAVGDALGYPVEFMGYRQIIDKYGEEGIKEYTCDSLSGKALISDDTQMSLFTANGILFGITRGHMRVAPVALYFREKPIEETDMIGAGAAAITHGHPLGYISAAVLVHMISRILRGGCTNGDSLRDIVIEAKDTMASIFPGEPYLRRLNNVLDKAVHFSGNSRSDIENIRELGEGWVAEETLAIAVYCCLRYPDDFSKAVIAAVNHGGDSDSTGAVAGNIAGAICGYDKIPDKWKEKLELEKLILELSDDLYMGCRINEYTAQEDPVWVNKYTPPCIP
;
A
#
# COMPACT_ATOMS: atom_id res chain seq x y z
N MET A 1 10.82 0.84 26.49
CA MET A 1 11.28 0.24 25.22
C MET A 1 10.10 -0.28 24.41
N ALA A 2 9.17 -1.04 25.01
CA ALA A 2 7.92 -1.48 24.37
C ALA A 2 6.99 -0.32 23.93
N GLU A 3 6.84 0.73 24.74
CA GLU A 3 6.00 1.89 24.41
C GLU A 3 6.50 2.67 23.19
N LYS A 4 7.81 2.94 23.11
CA LYS A 4 8.45 3.53 21.92
C LYS A 4 8.37 2.65 20.67
N LEU A 5 8.32 1.32 20.85
CA LEU A 5 8.14 0.38 19.75
C LEU A 5 6.68 0.42 19.25
N SER A 6 5.72 0.49 20.17
CA SER A 6 4.29 0.67 19.89
C SER A 6 4.02 1.96 19.12
N GLU A 7 4.52 3.10 19.59
CA GLU A 7 4.38 4.40 18.89
C GLU A 7 4.97 4.34 17.47
N ARG A 8 6.14 3.68 17.32
CA ARG A 8 6.79 3.54 16.02
C ARG A 8 6.00 2.65 15.05
N VAL A 9 5.37 1.58 15.53
CA VAL A 9 4.51 0.73 14.69
C VAL A 9 3.25 1.48 14.29
N GLN A 10 2.63 2.23 15.20
CA GLN A 10 1.47 3.07 14.89
C GLN A 10 1.80 4.11 13.81
N ASP A 11 2.94 4.79 13.93
CA ASP A 11 3.42 5.75 12.93
C ASP A 11 3.63 5.10 11.55
N LYS A 12 4.15 3.86 11.50
CA LYS A 12 4.25 3.09 10.24
C LYS A 12 2.90 2.68 9.67
N VAL A 13 1.93 2.30 10.51
CA VAL A 13 0.56 1.97 10.09
C VAL A 13 -0.12 3.18 9.45
N ARG A 14 -0.05 4.34 10.11
CA ARG A 14 -0.52 5.62 9.56
C ARG A 14 0.21 5.98 8.27
N GLY A 15 1.54 5.82 8.26
CA GLY A 15 2.38 6.09 7.11
C GLY A 15 1.97 5.26 5.90
N CYS A 16 1.71 3.96 6.10
CA CYS A 16 1.24 3.06 5.05
C CYS A 16 -0.08 3.55 4.43
N MET A 17 -1.10 3.80 5.25
CA MET A 17 -2.43 4.18 4.76
C MET A 17 -2.45 5.56 4.10
N ILE A 18 -1.82 6.56 4.74
CA ILE A 18 -1.72 7.91 4.18
C ILE A 18 -0.83 7.92 2.96
N GLY A 19 0.30 7.21 2.99
CA GLY A 19 1.21 7.14 1.86
C GLY A 19 0.52 6.59 0.61
N GLY A 20 -0.28 5.53 0.75
CA GLY A 20 -1.06 5.00 -0.37
C GLY A 20 -2.07 5.98 -0.93
N ALA A 21 -2.83 6.66 -0.05
CA ALA A 21 -3.77 7.68 -0.49
C ALA A 21 -3.10 8.90 -1.14
N VAL A 22 -1.89 9.27 -0.70
CA VAL A 22 -1.09 10.31 -1.34
C VAL A 22 -0.70 9.92 -2.76
N GLY A 23 -0.25 8.68 -2.95
CA GLY A 23 0.15 8.15 -4.24
C GLY A 23 -1.02 8.06 -5.23
N ASP A 24 -2.15 7.52 -4.78
CA ASP A 24 -3.42 7.50 -5.52
C ASP A 24 -3.80 8.93 -5.96
N ALA A 25 -4.00 9.86 -5.00
CA ALA A 25 -4.47 11.21 -5.32
C ALA A 25 -3.50 12.01 -6.23
N LEU A 26 -2.21 11.67 -6.20
CA LEU A 26 -1.22 12.26 -7.11
C LEU A 26 -1.28 11.64 -8.52
N GLY A 27 -1.49 10.33 -8.62
CA GLY A 27 -1.57 9.58 -9.88
C GLY A 27 -2.91 9.70 -10.59
N TYR A 28 -4.00 9.93 -9.86
CA TYR A 28 -5.36 9.95 -10.40
C TYR A 28 -5.56 10.97 -11.55
N PRO A 29 -5.01 12.20 -11.50
CA PRO A 29 -5.09 13.14 -12.63
C PRO A 29 -4.32 12.73 -13.89
N VAL A 30 -3.48 11.68 -13.83
CA VAL A 30 -2.59 11.24 -14.92
C VAL A 30 -2.78 9.78 -15.35
N GLU A 31 -3.63 9.00 -14.67
CA GLU A 31 -3.92 7.58 -14.94
C GLU A 31 -4.18 7.25 -16.43
N PHE A 32 -4.96 8.06 -17.13
CA PHE A 32 -5.27 7.82 -18.56
C PHE A 32 -4.42 8.65 -19.53
N MET A 33 -3.33 9.25 -19.04
CA MET A 33 -2.40 10.03 -19.86
C MET A 33 -1.21 9.19 -20.29
N GLY A 34 -0.87 9.23 -21.58
CA GLY A 34 0.44 8.79 -22.02
C GLY A 34 1.53 9.72 -21.50
N TYR A 35 2.74 9.20 -21.26
CA TYR A 35 3.86 9.99 -20.72
C TYR A 35 4.09 11.34 -21.42
N ARG A 36 3.98 11.39 -22.75
CA ARG A 36 4.14 12.66 -23.50
C ARG A 36 3.09 13.70 -23.13
N GLN A 37 1.85 13.28 -22.89
CA GLN A 37 0.77 14.17 -22.45
C GLN A 37 1.01 14.66 -21.02
N ILE A 38 1.60 13.83 -20.14
CA ILE A 38 2.00 14.23 -18.79
C ILE A 38 3.05 15.34 -18.87
N ILE A 39 4.10 15.15 -19.68
CA ILE A 39 5.17 16.14 -19.87
C ILE A 39 4.63 17.43 -20.51
N ASP A 40 3.79 17.31 -21.54
CA ASP A 40 3.18 18.48 -22.20
C ASP A 40 2.31 19.32 -21.23
N LYS A 41 1.70 18.68 -20.23
CA LYS A 41 0.81 19.33 -19.25
C LYS A 41 1.54 19.85 -18.01
N TYR A 42 2.51 19.11 -17.47
CA TYR A 42 3.14 19.39 -16.17
C TYR A 42 4.62 19.78 -16.26
N GLY A 43 5.23 19.70 -17.45
CA GLY A 43 6.64 20.00 -17.71
C GLY A 43 7.53 18.76 -17.73
N GLU A 44 8.82 18.96 -18.05
CA GLU A 44 9.83 17.89 -18.26
C GLU A 44 10.02 16.94 -17.07
N GLU A 45 9.69 17.39 -15.86
CA GLU A 45 9.77 16.59 -14.64
C GLU A 45 8.44 15.92 -14.27
N GLY A 46 7.40 16.05 -15.11
CA GLY A 46 6.08 15.50 -14.89
C GLY A 46 5.31 16.13 -13.72
N ILE A 47 4.30 15.42 -13.21
CA ILE A 47 3.49 15.89 -12.09
C ILE A 47 4.28 15.79 -10.77
N LYS A 48 4.37 16.92 -10.05
CA LYS A 48 5.11 17.03 -8.78
C LYS A 48 4.30 17.60 -7.62
N GLU A 49 3.08 18.04 -7.92
CA GLU A 49 2.13 18.65 -6.99
C GLU A 49 0.73 18.17 -7.35
N TYR A 50 -0.18 18.18 -6.37
CA TYR A 50 -1.55 17.79 -6.61
C TYR A 50 -2.27 18.68 -7.63
N THR A 51 -3.09 18.04 -8.47
CA THR A 51 -4.18 18.73 -9.15
C THR A 51 -5.40 18.69 -8.23
N CYS A 52 -5.72 19.82 -7.61
CA CYS A 52 -6.87 19.90 -6.71
C CYS A 52 -8.16 20.14 -7.48
N ASP A 53 -9.23 19.50 -7.02
CA ASP A 53 -10.58 19.78 -7.49
C ASP A 53 -10.96 21.24 -7.19
N SER A 54 -11.60 21.87 -8.17
CA SER A 54 -11.91 23.31 -8.14
C SER A 54 -12.97 23.70 -7.12
N LEU A 55 -13.83 22.75 -6.72
CA LEU A 55 -14.93 23.01 -5.77
C LEU A 55 -14.47 22.79 -4.33
N SER A 56 -13.84 21.65 -4.06
CA SER A 56 -13.41 21.24 -2.73
C SER A 56 -12.05 21.81 -2.33
N GLY A 57 -11.20 22.16 -3.31
CA GLY A 57 -9.80 22.53 -3.08
C GLY A 57 -8.93 21.36 -2.63
N LYS A 58 -9.40 20.12 -2.79
CA LYS A 58 -8.73 18.88 -2.35
C LYS A 58 -8.19 18.07 -3.51
N ALA A 59 -7.13 17.32 -3.24
CA ALA A 59 -6.63 16.28 -4.15
C ALA A 59 -7.54 15.05 -3.98
N LEU A 60 -8.34 14.78 -5.01
CA LEU A 60 -9.32 13.70 -4.97
C LEU A 60 -8.63 12.35 -4.99
N ILE A 61 -9.20 11.39 -4.26
CA ILE A 61 -8.78 10.00 -4.28
C ILE A 61 -9.57 9.19 -5.33
N SER A 62 -8.96 8.18 -5.94
CA SER A 62 -9.60 7.27 -6.88
C SER A 62 -10.30 6.11 -6.16
N ASP A 63 -10.74 5.10 -6.91
CA ASP A 63 -11.25 3.88 -6.31
C ASP A 63 -10.18 3.16 -5.47
N ASP A 64 -8.88 3.37 -5.69
CA ASP A 64 -7.76 2.75 -4.96
C ASP A 64 -7.67 3.11 -3.47
N THR A 65 -7.96 4.34 -3.10
CA THR A 65 -8.13 4.65 -1.68
C THR A 65 -9.51 4.25 -1.21
N GLN A 66 -10.57 4.49 -2.01
CA GLN A 66 -11.95 4.25 -1.57
C GLN A 66 -12.18 2.81 -1.13
N MET A 67 -11.87 1.82 -1.96
CA MET A 67 -11.99 0.43 -1.50
C MET A 67 -10.92 0.01 -0.49
N SER A 68 -9.81 0.73 -0.28
CA SER A 68 -8.82 0.46 0.78
C SER A 68 -9.38 0.92 2.12
N LEU A 69 -10.20 1.96 2.11
CA LEU A 69 -11.04 2.33 3.24
C LEU A 69 -12.18 1.33 3.44
N PHE A 70 -12.84 0.86 2.36
CA PHE A 70 -13.83 -0.23 2.50
C PHE A 70 -13.20 -1.52 3.03
N THR A 71 -11.93 -1.78 2.72
CA THR A 71 -11.16 -2.86 3.32
C THR A 71 -10.89 -2.66 4.78
N ALA A 72 -10.30 -1.52 5.13
CA ALA A 72 -9.95 -1.22 6.50
C ALA A 72 -11.20 -1.33 7.36
N ASN A 73 -12.27 -0.65 6.93
CA ASN A 73 -13.58 -0.77 7.52
C ASN A 73 -14.09 -2.22 7.49
N GLY A 74 -13.99 -2.94 6.37
CA GLY A 74 -14.43 -4.33 6.24
C GLY A 74 -13.64 -5.34 7.07
N ILE A 75 -12.38 -5.06 7.44
CA ILE A 75 -11.61 -5.85 8.40
C ILE A 75 -12.10 -5.53 9.81
N LEU A 76 -12.22 -4.24 10.14
CA LEU A 76 -12.71 -3.75 11.43
C LEU A 76 -14.15 -4.23 11.71
N PHE A 77 -15.01 -4.20 10.70
CA PHE A 77 -16.39 -4.70 10.70
C PHE A 77 -16.44 -6.22 10.54
N GLY A 78 -15.51 -6.80 9.76
CA GLY A 78 -15.47 -8.20 9.36
C GLY A 78 -15.05 -9.17 10.46
N ILE A 79 -14.50 -8.65 11.55
CA ILE A 79 -14.44 -9.32 12.86
C ILE A 79 -15.85 -9.60 13.41
N THR A 80 -16.90 -9.09 12.73
CA THR A 80 -18.32 -9.47 12.86
C THR A 80 -18.96 -10.03 11.56
N ARG A 81 -18.25 -10.04 10.40
CA ARG A 81 -18.47 -10.83 9.13
C ARG A 81 -17.77 -10.21 7.88
N GLY A 82 -16.54 -10.66 7.54
CA GLY A 82 -15.87 -10.81 6.21
C GLY A 82 -15.67 -9.72 5.11
N HIS A 83 -14.38 -9.32 4.90
CA HIS A 83 -13.48 -9.17 3.69
C HIS A 83 -13.59 -8.11 2.55
N MET A 84 -12.42 -7.48 2.19
CA MET A 84 -11.71 -7.33 0.85
C MET A 84 -10.63 -6.20 0.88
N ARG A 85 -9.54 -6.20 0.05
CA ARG A 85 -8.19 -5.48 -0.06
C ARG A 85 -7.16 -5.70 1.06
N VAL A 86 -5.86 -5.47 0.79
CA VAL A 86 -4.80 -6.24 1.47
C VAL A 86 -3.77 -5.47 2.27
N ALA A 87 -3.45 -4.20 2.00
CA ALA A 87 -2.53 -3.45 2.87
C ALA A 87 -3.04 -3.44 4.32
N PRO A 88 -4.33 -3.14 4.61
CA PRO A 88 -4.90 -3.29 5.95
C PRO A 88 -4.82 -4.70 6.56
N VAL A 89 -4.73 -5.78 5.76
CA VAL A 89 -4.54 -7.15 6.27
C VAL A 89 -3.21 -7.25 7.01
N ALA A 90 -2.13 -6.73 6.43
CA ALA A 90 -0.82 -6.68 7.07
C ALA A 90 -0.82 -5.83 8.36
N LEU A 91 -1.56 -4.71 8.36
CA LEU A 91 -1.64 -3.79 9.51
C LEU A 91 -2.37 -4.42 10.69
N TYR A 92 -3.50 -5.09 10.43
CA TYR A 92 -4.36 -5.68 11.44
C TYR A 92 -3.82 -7.02 11.98
N PHE A 93 -3.41 -7.93 11.09
CA PHE A 93 -2.92 -9.26 11.45
C PHE A 93 -1.41 -9.31 11.72
N ARG A 94 -0.80 -8.17 12.04
CA ARG A 94 0.64 -8.03 12.30
C ARG A 94 1.21 -8.93 13.40
N GLU A 95 0.37 -9.48 14.27
CA GLU A 95 0.76 -10.41 15.35
C GLU A 95 0.70 -11.90 14.93
N LYS A 96 0.01 -12.24 13.82
CA LYS A 96 -0.07 -13.62 13.30
C LYS A 96 1.24 -14.05 12.63
N PRO A 97 1.52 -15.35 12.42
CA PRO A 97 2.61 -15.78 11.53
C PRO A 97 2.51 -15.10 10.15
N ILE A 98 3.64 -14.72 9.55
CA ILE A 98 3.62 -13.91 8.33
C ILE A 98 2.99 -14.66 7.16
N GLU A 99 3.27 -15.95 7.03
CA GLU A 99 2.72 -16.82 5.99
C GLU A 99 1.20 -16.98 6.13
N GLU A 100 0.68 -16.93 7.36
CA GLU A 100 -0.77 -16.91 7.60
C GLU A 100 -1.39 -15.59 7.12
N THR A 101 -0.75 -14.47 7.45
CA THR A 101 -1.17 -13.14 6.99
C THR A 101 -1.11 -13.01 5.47
N ASP A 102 -0.09 -13.57 4.83
CA ASP A 102 0.07 -13.63 3.37
C ASP A 102 -1.09 -14.38 2.71
N MET A 103 -1.48 -15.53 3.28
CA MET A 103 -2.61 -16.32 2.80
C MET A 103 -3.95 -15.61 3.00
N ILE A 104 -4.14 -14.87 4.09
CA ILE A 104 -5.33 -14.01 4.29
C ILE A 104 -5.35 -12.91 3.21
N GLY A 105 -4.19 -12.32 2.91
CA GLY A 105 -4.02 -11.34 1.85
C GLY A 105 -4.41 -11.88 0.48
N ALA A 106 -3.85 -13.03 0.10
CA ALA A 106 -4.22 -13.73 -1.14
C ALA A 106 -5.72 -14.03 -1.19
N GLY A 107 -6.28 -14.59 -0.11
CA GLY A 107 -7.70 -14.91 -0.03
C GLY A 107 -8.60 -13.68 -0.23
N ALA A 108 -8.24 -12.55 0.38
CA ALA A 108 -8.96 -11.30 0.22
C ALA A 108 -8.93 -10.75 -1.21
N ALA A 109 -7.80 -10.90 -1.92
CA ALA A 109 -7.67 -10.48 -3.31
C ALA A 109 -8.41 -11.43 -4.29
N ALA A 110 -8.38 -12.74 -4.03
CA ALA A 110 -8.97 -13.76 -4.90
C ALA A 110 -10.49 -13.63 -5.08
N ILE A 111 -11.19 -12.91 -4.19
CA ILE A 111 -12.63 -12.66 -4.26
C ILE A 111 -13.02 -11.90 -5.54
N THR A 112 -12.20 -10.93 -5.95
CA THR A 112 -12.44 -10.11 -7.15
C THR A 112 -11.43 -10.40 -8.27
N HIS A 113 -10.24 -10.88 -7.92
CA HIS A 113 -9.15 -11.17 -8.84
C HIS A 113 -8.80 -12.66 -8.79
N GLY A 114 -9.60 -13.50 -9.45
CA GLY A 114 -9.44 -14.96 -9.43
C GLY A 114 -8.19 -15.50 -10.16
N HIS A 115 -7.47 -14.65 -10.90
CA HIS A 115 -6.24 -15.05 -11.59
C HIS A 115 -5.05 -15.10 -10.61
N PRO A 116 -4.17 -16.13 -10.66
CA PRO A 116 -3.03 -16.28 -9.73
C PRO A 116 -2.12 -15.07 -9.60
N LEU A 117 -1.80 -14.41 -10.70
CA LEU A 117 -1.00 -13.18 -10.67
C LEU A 117 -1.67 -12.03 -9.89
N GLY A 118 -3.00 -11.99 -9.80
CA GLY A 118 -3.72 -11.02 -8.98
C GLY A 118 -3.50 -11.27 -7.49
N TYR A 119 -3.91 -12.45 -7.01
CA TYR A 119 -3.90 -12.72 -5.58
C TYR A 119 -2.52 -13.04 -5.00
N ILE A 120 -1.57 -13.57 -5.79
CA ILE A 120 -0.20 -13.84 -5.30
C ILE A 120 0.59 -12.53 -5.20
N SER A 121 0.41 -11.59 -6.13
CA SER A 121 1.01 -10.25 -6.02
C SER A 121 0.49 -9.52 -4.77
N ALA A 122 -0.79 -9.69 -4.45
CA ALA A 122 -1.37 -9.16 -3.22
C ALA A 122 -0.73 -9.78 -1.95
N ALA A 123 -0.43 -11.09 -1.96
CA ALA A 123 0.29 -11.74 -0.88
C ALA A 123 1.73 -11.24 -0.73
N VAL A 124 2.44 -10.96 -1.83
CA VAL A 124 3.78 -10.35 -1.78
C VAL A 124 3.73 -8.97 -1.11
N LEU A 125 2.77 -8.12 -1.47
CA LEU A 125 2.61 -6.80 -0.85
C LEU A 125 2.36 -6.91 0.66
N VAL A 126 1.48 -7.84 1.06
CA VAL A 126 1.16 -8.12 2.47
C VAL A 126 2.37 -8.59 3.24
N HIS A 127 3.17 -9.49 2.66
CA HIS A 127 4.41 -9.96 3.23
C HIS A 127 5.38 -8.80 3.47
N MET A 128 5.59 -7.97 2.44
CA MET A 128 6.50 -6.82 2.52
C MET A 128 6.09 -5.86 3.65
N ILE A 129 4.82 -5.45 3.70
CA ILE A 129 4.33 -4.55 4.76
C ILE A 129 4.47 -5.22 6.13
N SER A 130 4.14 -6.50 6.26
CA SER A 130 4.29 -7.26 7.50
C SER A 130 5.75 -7.31 7.98
N ARG A 131 6.71 -7.48 7.07
CA ARG A 131 8.15 -7.44 7.40
C ARG A 131 8.61 -6.06 7.83
N ILE A 132 8.14 -5.00 7.15
CA ILE A 132 8.45 -3.62 7.50
C ILE A 132 7.92 -3.27 8.90
N LEU A 133 6.70 -3.71 9.24
CA LEU A 133 6.11 -3.51 10.57
C LEU A 133 6.87 -4.23 11.68
N ARG A 134 7.47 -5.40 11.38
CA ARG A 134 8.31 -6.18 12.31
C ARG A 134 9.75 -5.68 12.43
N GLY A 135 10.04 -4.47 11.95
CA GLY A 135 11.35 -3.84 12.06
C GLY A 135 12.25 -4.01 10.84
N GLY A 136 11.74 -4.57 9.74
CA GLY A 136 12.37 -4.48 8.42
C GLY A 136 12.66 -3.03 8.01
N CYS A 137 13.73 -2.81 7.23
CA CYS A 137 14.25 -1.50 6.85
C CYS A 137 14.74 -0.63 8.03
N THR A 138 14.77 -1.18 9.24
CA THR A 138 15.18 -0.46 10.46
C THR A 138 16.24 -1.24 11.24
N ASN A 139 16.08 -2.56 11.35
CA ASN A 139 16.93 -3.43 12.17
C ASN A 139 17.96 -4.23 11.36
N GLY A 140 18.32 -3.75 10.16
CA GLY A 140 19.40 -4.33 9.34
C GLY A 140 18.95 -4.86 7.98
N ASP A 141 17.76 -5.45 7.88
CA ASP A 141 17.22 -5.94 6.61
C ASP A 141 16.86 -4.77 5.69
N SER A 142 17.39 -4.76 4.47
CA SER A 142 17.01 -3.78 3.45
C SER A 142 15.66 -4.14 2.81
N LEU A 143 15.01 -3.17 2.15
CA LEU A 143 13.81 -3.46 1.36
C LEU A 143 14.07 -4.54 0.29
N ARG A 144 15.29 -4.59 -0.25
CA ARG A 144 15.70 -5.62 -1.21
C ARG A 144 15.66 -7.02 -0.60
N ASP A 145 16.16 -7.16 0.64
CA ASP A 145 16.17 -8.44 1.35
C ASP A 145 14.73 -8.91 1.60
N ILE A 146 13.84 -7.99 1.99
CA ILE A 146 12.42 -8.26 2.20
C ILE A 146 11.72 -8.71 0.90
N VAL A 147 12.05 -8.10 -0.25
CA VAL A 147 11.49 -8.52 -1.55
C VAL A 147 11.95 -9.94 -1.92
N ILE A 148 13.21 -10.28 -1.66
CA ILE A 148 13.74 -11.63 -1.90
C ILE A 148 13.05 -12.63 -0.97
N GLU A 149 12.95 -12.32 0.32
CA GLU A 149 12.25 -13.15 1.32
C GLU A 149 10.80 -13.41 0.92
N ALA A 150 10.07 -12.39 0.46
CA ALA A 150 8.69 -12.52 0.02
C ALA A 150 8.57 -13.48 -1.17
N LYS A 151 9.47 -13.39 -2.17
CA LYS A 151 9.47 -14.31 -3.33
C LYS A 151 9.71 -15.75 -2.93
N ASP A 152 10.66 -15.99 -2.03
CA ASP A 152 10.98 -17.33 -1.53
C ASP A 152 9.82 -17.91 -0.71
N THR A 153 9.14 -17.05 0.06
CA THR A 153 7.93 -17.40 0.80
C THR A 153 6.78 -17.77 -0.14
N MET A 154 6.54 -16.98 -1.20
CA MET A 154 5.49 -17.29 -2.19
C MET A 154 5.71 -18.65 -2.87
N ALA A 155 6.97 -19.00 -3.16
CA ALA A 155 7.30 -20.31 -3.70
C ALA A 155 6.99 -21.47 -2.73
N SER A 156 7.03 -21.20 -1.43
CA SER A 156 6.74 -22.18 -0.37
C SER A 156 5.23 -22.32 -0.13
N ILE A 157 4.48 -21.22 -0.11
CA ILE A 157 3.03 -21.23 0.19
C ILE A 157 2.15 -21.52 -1.04
N PHE A 158 2.65 -21.29 -2.27
CA PHE A 158 1.99 -21.64 -3.54
C PHE A 158 2.82 -22.65 -4.36
N PRO A 159 3.09 -23.86 -3.84
CA PRO A 159 3.98 -24.80 -4.50
C PRO A 159 3.43 -25.25 -5.86
N GLY A 160 4.28 -25.18 -6.90
CA GLY A 160 3.95 -25.64 -8.25
C GLY A 160 3.09 -24.68 -9.08
N GLU A 161 2.79 -23.49 -8.57
CA GLU A 161 1.99 -22.48 -9.27
C GLU A 161 2.75 -21.93 -10.50
N PRO A 162 2.29 -22.18 -11.74
CA PRO A 162 3.02 -21.81 -12.96
C PRO A 162 3.27 -20.31 -13.11
N TYR A 163 2.40 -19.46 -12.56
CA TYR A 163 2.54 -18.01 -12.69
C TYR A 163 3.60 -17.39 -11.79
N LEU A 164 4.11 -18.10 -10.78
CA LEU A 164 5.20 -17.62 -9.91
C LEU A 164 6.45 -17.24 -10.68
N ARG A 165 6.76 -17.96 -11.78
CA ARG A 165 7.92 -17.62 -12.63
C ARG A 165 7.78 -16.23 -13.22
N ARG A 166 6.58 -15.87 -13.71
CA ARG A 166 6.32 -14.55 -14.30
C ARG A 166 6.43 -13.46 -13.24
N LEU A 167 5.79 -13.65 -12.09
CA LEU A 167 5.88 -12.73 -10.96
C LEU A 167 7.34 -12.52 -10.50
N ASN A 168 8.08 -13.61 -10.31
CA ASN A 168 9.48 -13.53 -9.89
C ASN A 168 10.35 -12.80 -10.91
N ASN A 169 10.15 -13.06 -12.20
CA ASN A 169 10.90 -12.38 -13.27
C ASN A 169 10.66 -10.87 -13.27
N VAL A 170 9.42 -10.41 -13.08
CA VAL A 170 9.14 -8.96 -13.09
C VAL A 170 9.66 -8.28 -11.82
N LEU A 171 9.60 -8.95 -10.66
CA LEU A 171 10.21 -8.45 -9.42
C LEU A 171 11.75 -8.42 -9.49
N ASP A 172 12.38 -9.42 -10.13
CA ASP A 172 13.83 -9.44 -10.33
C ASP A 172 14.28 -8.31 -11.26
N LYS A 173 13.49 -8.00 -12.30
CA LYS A 173 13.71 -6.81 -13.13
C LYS A 173 13.61 -5.53 -12.30
N ALA A 174 12.58 -5.38 -11.46
CA ALA A 174 12.40 -4.20 -10.63
C ALA A 174 13.60 -3.97 -9.71
N VAL A 175 14.06 -5.03 -9.03
CA VAL A 175 15.26 -4.99 -8.19
C VAL A 175 16.50 -4.62 -9.02
N HIS A 176 16.69 -5.25 -10.18
CA HIS A 176 17.84 -4.96 -11.05
C HIS A 176 17.84 -3.51 -11.56
N PHE A 177 16.69 -3.03 -12.05
CA PHE A 177 16.57 -1.68 -12.60
C PHE A 177 16.73 -0.59 -11.55
N SER A 178 16.29 -0.83 -10.30
CA SER A 178 16.42 0.14 -9.21
C SER A 178 17.87 0.58 -8.95
N GLY A 179 18.85 -0.27 -9.28
CA GLY A 179 20.28 0.01 -9.10
C GLY A 179 21.02 0.54 -10.34
N ASN A 180 20.35 0.71 -11.49
CA ASN A 180 21.02 1.08 -12.75
C ASN A 180 21.07 2.62 -12.96
N SER A 181 21.63 3.10 -14.07
CA SER A 181 21.73 4.54 -14.36
C SER A 181 20.67 5.08 -15.34
N ARG A 182 19.73 4.25 -15.80
CA ARG A 182 18.66 4.66 -16.73
C ARG A 182 17.65 5.55 -16.01
N SER A 183 16.88 6.30 -16.79
CA SER A 183 15.80 7.13 -16.25
C SER A 183 14.64 6.27 -15.73
N ASP A 184 13.84 6.83 -14.81
CA ASP A 184 12.69 6.12 -14.24
C ASP A 184 11.70 5.69 -15.33
N ILE A 185 11.39 6.57 -16.28
CA ILE A 185 10.47 6.25 -17.38
C ILE A 185 10.97 5.10 -18.26
N GLU A 186 12.28 5.02 -18.53
CA GLU A 186 12.86 3.92 -19.31
C GLU A 186 12.80 2.60 -18.57
N ASN A 187 13.05 2.61 -17.26
CA ASN A 187 12.99 1.41 -16.43
C ASN A 187 11.54 0.95 -16.24
N ILE A 188 10.61 1.87 -15.95
CA ILE A 188 9.19 1.56 -15.71
C ILE A 188 8.54 0.98 -16.96
N ARG A 189 8.81 1.52 -18.15
CA ARG A 189 8.31 0.96 -19.43
C ARG A 189 8.70 -0.51 -19.67
N GLU A 190 9.83 -0.96 -19.10
CA GLU A 190 10.30 -2.35 -19.22
C GLU A 190 9.66 -3.28 -18.17
N LEU A 191 9.07 -2.70 -17.12
CA LEU A 191 8.29 -3.39 -16.10
C LEU A 191 6.83 -3.52 -16.51
N GLY A 192 6.27 -2.51 -17.19
CA GLY A 192 4.91 -2.54 -17.71
C GLY A 192 4.23 -1.17 -17.69
N GLU A 193 2.91 -1.18 -17.75
CA GLU A 193 2.07 0.02 -17.63
C GLU A 193 1.20 0.00 -16.36
N GLY A 194 1.30 -1.07 -15.55
CA GLY A 194 0.64 -1.15 -14.25
C GLY A 194 -0.78 -1.71 -14.29
N TRP A 195 -1.33 -2.04 -15.46
CA TRP A 195 -2.70 -2.55 -15.63
C TRP A 195 -2.96 -3.93 -15.03
N VAL A 196 -1.90 -4.67 -14.69
CA VAL A 196 -1.98 -6.00 -14.06
C VAL A 196 -1.16 -6.01 -12.79
N ALA A 197 -1.64 -6.74 -11.79
CA ALA A 197 -1.15 -6.66 -10.41
C ALA A 197 0.37 -6.89 -10.27
N GLU A 198 0.96 -7.80 -11.06
CA GLU A 198 2.40 -8.05 -10.99
C GLU A 198 3.23 -6.90 -11.58
N GLU A 199 2.70 -6.16 -12.55
CA GLU A 199 3.33 -4.95 -13.10
C GLU A 199 3.21 -3.80 -12.10
N THR A 200 2.00 -3.58 -11.55
CA THR A 200 1.74 -2.56 -10.52
C THR A 200 2.71 -2.72 -9.34
N LEU A 201 2.81 -3.95 -8.82
CA LEU A 201 3.69 -4.29 -7.71
C LEU A 201 5.16 -4.08 -8.08
N ALA A 202 5.60 -4.51 -9.27
CA ALA A 202 6.98 -4.37 -9.70
C ALA A 202 7.40 -2.90 -9.86
N ILE A 203 6.53 -2.05 -10.42
CA ILE A 203 6.77 -0.61 -10.55
C ILE A 203 6.90 0.03 -9.16
N ALA A 204 5.97 -0.27 -8.24
CA ALA A 204 6.02 0.24 -6.88
C ALA A 204 7.29 -0.19 -6.12
N VAL A 205 7.67 -1.47 -6.24
CA VAL A 205 8.91 -2.02 -5.67
C VAL A 205 10.13 -1.31 -6.25
N TYR A 206 10.19 -1.12 -7.58
CA TYR A 206 11.26 -0.39 -8.26
C TYR A 206 11.41 1.01 -7.68
N CYS A 207 10.33 1.79 -7.60
CA CYS A 207 10.35 3.18 -7.13
C CYS A 207 10.81 3.27 -5.67
N CYS A 208 10.33 2.38 -4.80
CA CYS A 208 10.73 2.36 -3.39
C CYS A 208 12.19 1.91 -3.19
N LEU A 209 12.69 0.98 -4.02
CA LEU A 209 14.11 0.59 -3.98
C LEU A 209 15.03 1.67 -4.55
N ARG A 210 14.56 2.42 -5.55
CA ARG A 210 15.30 3.52 -6.19
C ARG A 210 15.45 4.72 -5.24
N TYR A 211 14.42 4.99 -4.45
CA TYR A 211 14.33 6.15 -3.56
C TYR A 211 14.02 5.74 -2.11
N PRO A 212 14.88 4.92 -1.47
CA PRO A 212 14.57 4.27 -0.19
C PRO A 212 14.37 5.24 0.98
N ASP A 213 14.96 6.44 0.90
CA ASP A 213 14.95 7.46 1.94
C ASP A 213 14.15 8.72 1.56
N ASP A 214 13.47 8.72 0.40
CA ASP A 214 12.77 9.88 -0.12
C ASP A 214 11.35 9.51 -0.57
N PHE A 215 10.40 9.66 0.36
CA PHE A 215 8.99 9.38 0.13
C PHE A 215 8.44 10.11 -1.10
N SER A 216 8.79 11.39 -1.28
CA SER A 216 8.23 12.18 -2.39
C SER A 216 8.78 11.69 -3.73
N LYS A 217 10.08 11.41 -3.82
CA LYS A 217 10.64 10.86 -5.06
C LYS A 217 10.09 9.48 -5.40
N ALA A 218 9.89 8.62 -4.39
CA ALA A 218 9.31 7.30 -4.61
C ALA A 218 7.90 7.40 -5.24
N VAL A 219 7.00 8.20 -4.65
CA VAL A 219 5.63 8.33 -5.18
C VAL A 219 5.57 9.13 -6.48
N ILE A 220 6.40 10.18 -6.64
CA ILE A 220 6.49 10.96 -7.89
C ILE A 220 6.98 10.08 -9.04
N ALA A 221 8.00 9.24 -8.81
CA ALA A 221 8.48 8.32 -9.85
C ALA A 221 7.43 7.28 -10.21
N ALA A 222 6.66 6.79 -9.23
CA ALA A 222 5.63 5.78 -9.44
C ALA A 222 4.45 6.28 -10.27
N VAL A 223 4.12 7.57 -10.25
CA VAL A 223 2.97 8.12 -11.01
C VAL A 223 3.36 8.73 -12.36
N ASN A 224 4.66 8.97 -12.63
CA ASN A 224 5.12 9.65 -13.83
C ASN A 224 5.48 8.68 -14.96
N HIS A 225 4.54 7.78 -15.29
CA HIS A 225 4.59 6.92 -16.46
C HIS A 225 3.22 6.91 -17.16
N GLY A 226 3.12 6.22 -18.30
CA GLY A 226 1.82 6.00 -18.93
C GLY A 226 1.17 4.72 -18.39
N GLY A 227 -0.15 4.68 -18.36
CA GLY A 227 -0.91 3.56 -17.80
C GLY A 227 -1.39 3.83 -16.38
N ASP A 228 -1.68 2.76 -15.66
CA ASP A 228 -2.30 2.73 -14.32
C ASP A 228 -1.40 3.37 -13.25
N SER A 229 -1.45 4.71 -13.21
CA SER A 229 -0.51 5.56 -12.47
C SER A 229 -0.97 5.80 -11.03
N ASP A 230 -2.28 5.77 -10.78
CA ASP A 230 -2.84 5.85 -9.42
C ASP A 230 -2.62 4.55 -8.64
N SER A 231 -2.84 3.36 -9.24
CA SER A 231 -2.58 2.09 -8.54
C SER A 231 -1.11 1.90 -8.20
N THR A 232 -0.22 2.22 -9.14
CA THR A 232 1.25 2.17 -8.92
C THR A 232 1.69 3.18 -7.87
N GLY A 233 1.16 4.40 -7.92
CA GLY A 233 1.31 5.42 -6.89
C GLY A 233 0.86 4.93 -5.51
N ALA A 234 -0.33 4.31 -5.43
CA ALA A 234 -0.92 3.82 -4.20
C ALA A 234 -0.08 2.71 -3.55
N VAL A 235 0.34 1.70 -4.32
CA VAL A 235 1.18 0.60 -3.81
C VAL A 235 2.56 1.11 -3.40
N ALA A 236 3.17 2.02 -4.19
CA ALA A 236 4.45 2.64 -3.83
C ALA A 236 4.32 3.47 -2.54
N GLY A 237 3.23 4.22 -2.41
CA GLY A 237 2.88 5.00 -1.24
C GLY A 237 2.69 4.15 0.01
N ASN A 238 2.02 2.99 -0.10
CA ASN A 238 1.88 2.05 1.02
C ASN A 238 3.25 1.56 1.51
N ILE A 239 4.12 1.12 0.60
CA ILE A 239 5.45 0.60 0.93
C ILE A 239 6.33 1.71 1.52
N ALA A 240 6.49 2.83 0.81
CA ALA A 240 7.34 3.93 1.25
C ALA A 240 6.84 4.55 2.57
N GLY A 241 5.54 4.71 2.71
CA GLY A 241 4.90 5.21 3.93
C GLY A 241 5.08 4.27 5.13
N ALA A 242 4.98 2.95 4.93
CA ALA A 242 5.27 1.97 5.98
C ALA A 242 6.75 1.99 6.41
N ILE A 243 7.67 2.32 5.50
CA ILE A 243 9.10 2.43 5.78
C ILE A 243 9.39 3.71 6.58
N CYS A 244 8.94 4.87 6.09
CA CYS A 244 9.32 6.16 6.65
C CYS A 244 8.48 6.59 7.87
N GLY A 245 7.22 6.14 7.95
CA GLY A 245 6.26 6.58 8.96
C GLY A 245 5.51 7.86 8.56
N TYR A 246 4.31 8.07 9.10
CA TYR A 246 3.45 9.23 8.81
C TYR A 246 4.12 10.56 9.12
N ASP A 247 4.84 10.64 10.24
CA ASP A 247 5.49 11.89 10.67
C ASP A 247 6.52 12.40 9.66
N LYS A 248 7.14 11.49 8.89
CA LYS A 248 8.12 11.84 7.85
C LYS A 248 7.51 12.13 6.49
N ILE A 249 6.22 11.89 6.29
CA ILE A 249 5.51 12.29 5.07
C ILE A 249 5.39 13.82 5.07
N PRO A 250 5.88 14.52 4.02
CA PRO A 250 5.79 15.99 3.94
C PRO A 250 4.36 16.53 4.08
N ASP A 251 4.19 17.63 4.83
CA ASP A 251 2.88 18.24 5.13
C ASP A 251 2.08 18.61 3.87
N LYS A 252 2.78 19.01 2.79
CA LYS A 252 2.15 19.34 1.51
C LYS A 252 1.28 18.21 0.96
N TRP A 253 1.62 16.95 1.26
CA TRP A 253 0.87 15.78 0.84
C TRP A 253 -0.31 15.47 1.77
N LYS A 254 -0.26 15.92 3.03
CA LYS A 254 -1.29 15.64 4.04
C LYS A 254 -2.42 16.69 4.00
N GLU A 255 -2.07 17.97 3.94
CA GLU A 255 -3.03 19.08 4.11
C GLU A 255 -4.18 19.09 3.07
N LYS A 256 -3.87 18.69 1.84
CA LYS A 256 -4.80 18.75 0.70
C LYS A 256 -5.40 17.40 0.33
N LEU A 257 -4.97 16.31 0.97
CA LEU A 257 -5.49 14.98 0.69
C LEU A 257 -6.97 14.90 1.09
N GLU A 258 -7.79 14.35 0.19
CA GLU A 258 -9.19 14.05 0.48
C GLU A 258 -9.30 12.96 1.55
N LEU A 259 -10.27 13.11 2.47
CA LEU A 259 -10.52 12.18 3.58
C LEU A 259 -9.34 11.94 4.55
N GLU A 260 -8.30 12.77 4.55
CA GLU A 260 -7.10 12.58 5.38
C GLU A 260 -7.39 12.20 6.84
N LYS A 261 -8.30 12.93 7.51
CA LYS A 261 -8.69 12.67 8.89
C LYS A 261 -9.32 11.29 9.08
N LEU A 262 -10.17 10.88 8.15
CA LEU A 262 -10.83 9.56 8.19
C LEU A 262 -9.81 8.44 7.95
N ILE A 263 -8.87 8.65 7.02
CA ILE A 263 -7.79 7.69 6.74
C ILE A 263 -6.92 7.51 7.99
N LEU A 264 -6.56 8.59 8.68
CA LEU A 264 -5.83 8.53 9.95
C LEU A 264 -6.61 7.80 11.04
N GLU A 265 -7.90 8.09 11.18
CA GLU A 265 -8.76 7.44 12.15
C GLU A 265 -8.86 5.93 11.92
N LEU A 266 -9.08 5.50 10.68
CA LEU A 266 -9.08 4.08 10.32
C LEU A 266 -7.71 3.42 10.53
N SER A 267 -6.62 4.16 10.31
CA SER A 267 -5.26 3.67 10.58
C SER A 267 -5.06 3.39 12.06
N ASP A 268 -5.53 4.29 12.92
CA ASP A 268 -5.48 4.12 14.37
C ASP A 268 -6.35 2.95 14.83
N ASP A 269 -7.56 2.82 14.27
CA ASP A 269 -8.46 1.73 14.61
C ASP A 269 -7.89 0.37 14.14
N LEU A 270 -7.22 0.30 12.98
CA LEU A 270 -6.47 -0.89 12.52
C LEU A 270 -5.29 -1.23 13.44
N TYR A 271 -4.57 -0.22 13.92
CA TYR A 271 -3.48 -0.43 14.86
C TYR A 271 -4.00 -0.94 16.21
N MET A 272 -5.00 -0.28 16.76
CA MET A 272 -5.52 -0.59 18.10
C MET A 272 -6.28 -1.91 18.15
N GLY A 273 -6.99 -2.24 17.07
CA GLY A 273 -7.88 -3.38 16.97
C GLY A 273 -9.08 -3.31 17.92
N CYS A 274 -10.01 -4.27 17.77
CA CYS A 274 -11.15 -4.35 18.68
C CYS A 274 -10.66 -4.77 20.07
N ARG A 275 -10.88 -3.91 21.07
CA ARG A 275 -10.53 -4.20 22.48
C ARG A 275 -11.67 -4.89 23.23
N ILE A 276 -12.84 -5.00 22.62
CA ILE A 276 -13.99 -5.71 23.18
C ILE A 276 -13.75 -7.20 22.99
N ASN A 277 -13.78 -7.94 24.10
CA ASN A 277 -13.63 -9.39 24.10
C ASN A 277 -14.80 -10.01 24.89
N GLU A 278 -15.39 -11.08 24.36
CA GLU A 278 -16.52 -11.82 24.94
C GLU A 278 -16.25 -12.36 26.36
N TYR A 279 -14.98 -12.47 26.75
CA TYR A 279 -14.56 -12.94 28.08
C TYR A 279 -14.21 -11.80 29.07
N THR A 280 -14.29 -10.54 28.66
CA THR A 280 -13.93 -9.39 29.50
C THR A 280 -15.05 -8.35 29.50
N ALA A 281 -15.41 -7.81 30.66
CA ALA A 281 -16.43 -6.76 30.79
C ALA A 281 -15.98 -5.37 30.28
N GLN A 282 -15.02 -5.34 29.34
CA GLN A 282 -14.42 -4.11 28.85
C GLN A 282 -15.30 -3.53 27.74
N GLU A 283 -16.00 -2.45 28.07
CA GLU A 283 -16.79 -1.68 27.11
C GLU A 283 -15.89 -0.68 26.38
N ASP A 284 -15.99 -0.63 25.04
CA ASP A 284 -15.41 0.43 24.23
C ASP A 284 -16.54 1.16 23.50
N PRO A 285 -17.14 2.20 24.13
CA PRO A 285 -18.29 2.90 23.57
C PRO A 285 -17.96 3.63 22.26
N VAL A 286 -16.68 3.98 22.04
CA VAL A 286 -16.24 4.58 20.77
C VAL A 286 -16.27 3.52 19.68
N TRP A 287 -15.73 2.33 19.93
CA TRP A 287 -15.77 1.22 19.00
C TRP A 287 -17.20 0.77 18.69
N VAL A 288 -18.05 0.65 19.72
CA VAL A 288 -19.47 0.28 19.55
C VAL A 288 -20.19 1.28 18.67
N ASN A 289 -20.02 2.58 18.91
CA ASN A 289 -20.68 3.61 18.11
C ASN A 289 -20.20 3.66 16.66
N LYS A 290 -18.94 3.32 16.40
CA LYS A 290 -18.35 3.32 15.05
C LYS A 290 -18.70 2.07 14.23
N TYR A 291 -18.60 0.89 14.85
CA TYR A 291 -18.53 -0.39 14.15
C TYR A 291 -19.63 -1.37 14.51
N THR A 292 -20.43 -1.09 15.55
CA THR A 292 -21.61 -1.92 15.85
C THR A 292 -22.83 -1.27 15.19
N PRO A 293 -23.55 -1.97 14.31
CA PRO A 293 -24.79 -1.43 13.77
C PRO A 293 -25.75 -1.15 14.94
N PRO A 294 -26.49 -0.02 14.90
CA PRO A 294 -27.48 0.26 15.94
C PRO A 294 -28.42 -0.95 16.05
N CYS A 295 -28.66 -1.43 17.27
CA CYS A 295 -29.68 -2.44 17.49
C CYS A 295 -31.00 -1.87 16.98
N ILE A 296 -31.47 -2.39 15.84
CA ILE A 296 -32.79 -2.05 15.33
C ILE A 296 -33.78 -2.70 16.31
N PRO A 297 -34.67 -1.93 16.97
CA PRO A 297 -35.65 -2.47 17.90
C PRO A 297 -36.65 -3.41 17.22
#